data_AF-A0A9D5NW72-F1
#
_entry.id   AF-A0A9D5NW72-F1
#
_cell.length_a   1.000
_cell.length_b   1.000
_cell.length_c   1.000
_cell.angle_alpha   90.00
_cell.angle_beta   90.00
_cell.angle_gamma   90.00
#
_symmetry.space_group_name_H-M   'P 1'
#
loop_
_entity.id
_entity.type
_entity.pdbx_description
1 polymer ?
#
loop_
_entity_poly.entity_id
_entity_poly.type
_entity_poly.pdbx_seq_one_letter_code
_entity_poly.pdbx_strand_id
1 'polypeptide(L)' 'MAVKNPQFEINIRKNTNANNPGYGKYYPKAVEKQTISLRGLCNHMAEHNSIYGRDIIQGVL' A
#
# COMPACT_ATOMS: atom_id res chain seq x y z
N MET A 1 -10.04 -6.90 22.76
CA MET A 1 -9.19 -6.09 21.85
C MET A 1 -10.00 -5.82 20.60
N ALA A 2 -10.42 -4.57 20.39
CA ALA A 2 -11.24 -4.23 19.22
C ALA A 2 -10.37 -4.32 17.96
N VAL A 3 -10.74 -5.20 17.03
CA VAL A 3 -10.18 -5.20 15.68
C VAL A 3 -10.58 -3.87 15.07
N LYS A 4 -9.64 -2.91 15.03
CA LYS A 4 -9.81 -1.67 14.24
C LYS A 4 -9.99 -2.12 12.81
N ASN A 5 -11.23 -2.14 12.33
CA ASN A 5 -11.53 -2.33 10.92
C ASN A 5 -10.83 -1.19 10.18
N PRO A 6 -9.77 -1.43 9.38
CA PRO A 6 -9.16 -0.35 8.62
C PRO A 6 -10.20 0.11 7.60
N GLN A 7 -10.84 1.25 7.88
CA GLN A 7 -11.77 1.86 6.96
C GLN A 7 -10.97 2.39 5.77
N PHE A 8 -10.81 1.54 4.75
CA PHE A 8 -10.13 1.92 3.52
C PHE A 8 -11.01 2.92 2.78
N GLU A 9 -10.52 4.14 2.60
CA GLU A 9 -11.17 5.13 1.74
C GLU A 9 -11.09 4.63 0.29
N ILE A 10 -12.23 4.62 -0.42
CA ILE A 10 -12.32 4.15 -1.81
C ILE A 10 -12.47 5.35 -2.74
N ASN A 11 -11.57 5.47 -3.72
CA ASN A 11 -11.67 6.41 -4.82
C ASN A 11 -12.16 5.69 -6.09
N ILE A 12 -13.00 6.34 -6.89
CA ILE A 12 -13.49 5.78 -8.14
C ILE A 12 -12.63 6.34 -9.29
N ARG A 13 -11.80 5.48 -9.90
CA ARG A 13 -10.94 5.86 -11.03
C ARG A 13 -11.57 5.44 -12.36
N LYS A 14 -11.57 6.35 -13.34
CA LYS A 14 -11.91 6.04 -14.74
C LYS A 14 -10.72 5.43 -15.47
N ASN A 15 -10.96 4.36 -16.22
CA ASN A 15 -9.96 3.80 -17.12
C ASN A 15 -9.79 4.70 -18.36
N THR A 16 -8.58 5.23 -18.55
CA THR A 16 -8.21 6.10 -19.67
C THR A 16 -7.36 5.40 -20.73
N ASN A 17 -7.13 4.10 -20.62
CA ASN A 17 -6.38 3.34 -21.62
C ASN A 17 -7.28 2.96 -22.80
N ALA A 18 -7.10 3.62 -23.95
CA ALA A 18 -7.91 3.42 -25.15
C ALA A 18 -7.78 2.02 -25.77
N ASN A 19 -6.69 1.31 -25.52
CA ASN A 19 -6.44 -0.03 -26.04
C ASN A 19 -7.07 -1.14 -25.18
N ASN A 20 -7.73 -0.77 -24.07
CA ASN A 20 -8.35 -1.72 -23.16
C ASN A 20 -9.86 -1.81 -23.44
N PRO A 21 -10.47 -3.01 -23.55
CA PRO A 21 -11.92 -3.18 -23.71
C PRO A 21 -12.76 -2.55 -22.57
N GLY A 22 -12.13 -2.25 -21.43
CA GLY A 22 -12.73 -1.50 -20.33
C GLY A 22 -12.56 0.02 -20.41
N TYR A 23 -12.19 0.59 -21.56
CA TYR A 23 -12.02 2.04 -21.71
C TYR A 23 -13.27 2.81 -21.29
N GLY A 24 -13.09 3.86 -20.50
CA GLY A 24 -14.18 4.70 -20.00
C GLY A 24 -14.97 4.13 -18.81
N LYS A 25 -14.75 2.87 -18.42
CA LYS A 25 -15.38 2.26 -17.24
C LYS A 25 -14.73 2.75 -15.95
N TYR A 26 -15.50 2.69 -14.87
CA TYR A 26 -15.09 3.14 -13.53
C TYR A 26 -14.80 1.93 -12.64
N TYR A 27 -13.71 2.02 -11.89
CA TYR A 27 -13.26 0.96 -11.00
C TYR A 27 -12.91 1.53 -9.62
N PRO A 28 -13.26 0.82 -8.53
CA PRO A 28 -12.83 1.21 -7.20
C PRO A 28 -11.31 1.03 -7.08
N LYS A 29 -10.65 2.03 -6.51
CA LYS A 29 -9.23 2.03 -6.15
C LYS A 29 -9.12 2.44 -4.69
N ALA A 30 -8.33 1.72 -3.89
CA ALA A 30 -8.01 2.17 -2.55
C ALA A 30 -7.27 3.51 -2.60
N VAL A 31 -7.63 4.44 -1.73
CA VAL A 31 -6.92 5.72 -1.59
C VAL A 31 -5.52 5.45 -1.04
N GLU A 32 -4.52 5.79 -1.83
CA GLU A 32 -3.11 5.74 -1.45
C GLU A 32 -2.79 7.00 -0.63
N LYS A 33 -2.57 6.84 0.69
CA LYS A 33 -2.24 7.99 1.57
C LYS A 33 -0.80 8.45 1.41
N GLN A 34 0.13 7.50 1.30
CA GLN A 34 1.54 7.77 1.21
C GLN A 34 2.26 6.63 0.49
N THR A 35 3.20 6.98 -0.38
CA THR A 35 4.18 6.02 -0.89
C THR A 35 5.36 5.99 0.08
N ILE A 36 5.72 4.81 0.59
CA ILE A 36 6.89 4.62 1.44
C ILE A 36 8.06 4.08 0.61
N SER A 37 9.27 4.52 0.92
CA SER A 37 10.47 3.94 0.33
C SER A 37 10.77 2.57 0.95
N LEU A 38 11.61 1.76 0.31
CA LEU A 38 12.09 0.49 0.87
C LEU A 38 12.65 0.68 2.29
N ARG A 39 13.39 1.76 2.51
CA ARG A 39 13.93 2.10 3.84
C ARG A 39 12.83 2.44 4.85
N GLY A 40 11.79 3.15 4.41
CA GLY A 40 10.60 3.42 5.22
C GLY A 40 9.84 2.14 5.58
N LEU A 41 9.73 1.20 4.66
CA LEU A 41 9.16 -0.12 4.92
C LEU A 41 10.00 -0.91 5.93
N CYS A 42 11.33 -0.95 5.77
CA CYS A 42 12.21 -1.64 6.71
C CYS A 42 12.14 -1.05 8.12
N ASN A 43 12.03 0.28 8.24
CA ASN A 43 11.80 0.96 9.53
C ASN A 43 10.47 0.54 10.14
N HIS A 44 9.39 0.58 9.36
CA HIS A 44 8.06 0.20 9.82
C HIS A 44 8.00 -1.24 10.31
N MET A 45 8.68 -2.17 9.62
CA MET A 45 8.80 -3.56 10.04
C MET A 45 9.60 -3.70 11.34
N ALA A 46 10.71 -2.98 11.48
CA ALA A 46 11.51 -2.96 12.72
C ALA A 46 10.70 -2.44 13.93
N GLU A 47 9.86 -1.42 13.72
CA GLU A 47 9.00 -0.82 14.75
C GLU A 47 7.83 -1.73 15.15
N HIS A 48 7.39 -2.64 14.26
CA HIS A 48 6.28 -3.55 14.49
C HIS A 48 6.74 -4.93 14.98
N ASN A 49 7.18 -5.00 16.24
CA ASN A 49 7.51 -6.25 16.95
C ASN A 49 8.50 -7.19 16.22
N SER A 50 9.30 -6.67 15.29
CA SER A 50 10.37 -7.45 14.69
C SER A 50 11.55 -7.54 15.66
N ILE A 51 12.06 -8.76 15.84
CA ILE A 51 13.32 -8.98 16.57
C ILE A 51 14.55 -8.53 15.77
N TYR A 52 14.36 -8.28 14.47
CA TYR A 52 15.41 -7.87 13.55
C TYR A 52 15.44 -6.36 13.37
N GLY A 53 16.63 -5.79 13.49
CA GLY A 53 16.87 -4.39 13.17
C GLY A 53 16.73 -4.11 11.67
N ARG A 54 16.48 -2.85 11.33
CA ARG A 54 16.29 -2.35 9.96
C ARG A 54 17.34 -2.87 8.98
N ASP A 55 18.61 -2.89 9.36
CA ASP A 55 19.71 -3.21 8.45
C ASP A 55 19.70 -4.69 8.04
N ILE A 56 19.25 -5.59 8.92
CA ILE A 56 19.04 -7.01 8.58
C ILE A 56 17.85 -7.15 7.63
N ILE A 57 16.74 -6.47 7.93
CA ILE A 57 15.52 -6.51 7.09
C ILE A 57 15.84 -5.99 5.68
N GLN A 58 16.57 -4.88 5.58
CA GLN A 58 16.97 -4.30 4.31
C GLN A 58 17.95 -5.18 3.52
N GLY A 59 18.76 -6.00 4.19
CA GLY A 59 19.68 -6.92 3.52
C GLY A 59 18.99 -8.14 2.89
N VAL A 60 17.74 -8.43 3.29
CA VAL A 60 16.97 -9.60 2.81
C VAL A 60 15.96 -9.23 1.72
N LEU A 61 15.41 -8.02 1.76
CA LEU A 61 14.45 -7.49 0.78
C LEU A 61 15.11 -7.02 -0.51
#